data_AF-A0A2D6A482-F1
#
_entry.id   AF-A0A2D6A482-F1
#
_cell.length_a   1.000
_cell.length_b   1.000
_cell.length_c   1.000
_cell.angle_alpha   90.00
_cell.angle_beta   90.00
_cell.angle_gamma   90.00
#
_symmetry.space_group_name_H-M   'P 1'
#
loop_
_entity.id
_entity.type
_entity.pdbx_description
1 polymer ?
#
loop_
_entity_poly.entity_id
_entity_poly.type
_entity_poly.pdbx_seq_one_letter_code
_entity_poly.pdbx_strand_id
1 'polypeptide(L)'
;MKKLLVAALLGSILLTSGCGSLRRAGKDLLVTAFSPGIVLYGAGTDGAVDAKNVQVGIDAGDAVQVFAFPFAFAYRVVDHTLSCAVHALDFAAFPFYAIAELHPDSNIQPLQIYKNTFFDQMGESEEKADAATGEGR
;
A
#
# COMPACT_ATOMS: atom_id res chain seq x y z
N MET A 1 20.39 9.52 -1.85
CA MET A 1 19.79 10.00 -3.12
C MET A 1 20.03 9.06 -4.30
N LYS A 2 21.28 8.77 -4.73
CA LYS A 2 21.53 7.86 -5.87
C LYS A 2 20.84 6.48 -5.76
N LYS A 3 20.88 5.85 -4.58
CA LYS A 3 20.24 4.53 -4.33
C LYS A 3 18.70 4.57 -4.46
N LEU A 4 18.06 5.64 -3.97
CA LEU A 4 16.62 5.84 -4.09
C LEU A 4 16.20 6.06 -5.55
N LEU A 5 17.00 6.83 -6.30
CA LEU A 5 16.74 7.11 -7.70
C LEU A 5 16.86 5.84 -8.56
N VAL A 6 17.85 4.99 -8.25
CA VAL A 6 17.98 3.66 -8.87
C VAL A 6 16.81 2.75 -8.50
N ALA A 7 16.39 2.71 -7.22
CA ALA A 7 15.25 1.91 -6.80
C ALA A 7 13.93 2.39 -7.45
N ALA A 8 13.76 3.71 -7.60
CA ALA A 8 12.61 4.29 -8.28
C ALA A 8 12.59 3.93 -9.77
N LEU A 9 13.73 4.04 -10.46
CA LEU A 9 13.86 3.67 -11.87
C LEU A 9 13.59 2.17 -12.08
N LEU A 10 14.25 1.32 -11.28
CA LEU A 10 14.10 -0.13 -11.36
C LEU A 10 12.68 -0.57 -11.01
N GLY A 11 12.10 0.00 -9.94
CA GLY A 11 10.72 -0.26 -9.55
C GLY A 11 9.74 0.11 -10.65
N SER A 12 9.91 1.27 -11.29
CA SER A 12 9.07 1.72 -12.40
C SER A 12 9.16 0.80 -13.61
N ILE A 13 10.36 0.37 -13.99
CA ILE A 13 10.57 -0.58 -15.10
C ILE A 13 9.84 -1.90 -14.80
N LEU A 14 9.99 -2.42 -13.58
CA LEU A 14 9.33 -3.65 -13.14
C LEU A 14 7.81 -3.51 -13.11
N LEU A 15 7.28 -2.38 -12.61
CA LEU A 15 5.84 -2.05 -12.59
C LEU A 15 5.21 -2.02 -13.99
N THR A 16 5.94 -1.56 -14.99
CA THR A 16 5.44 -1.52 -16.39
C THR A 16 5.62 -2.82 -17.16
N SER A 17 6.16 -3.87 -16.53
CA SER A 17 6.35 -5.16 -17.20
C SER A 17 5.02 -5.86 -17.45
N GLY A 18 4.94 -6.58 -18.58
CA GLY A 18 3.77 -7.41 -18.92
C GLY A 18 3.64 -8.69 -18.08
N CYS A 19 4.57 -8.96 -17.16
CA CYS A 19 4.54 -10.12 -16.27
C CYS A 19 4.02 -9.71 -14.89
N GLY A 20 2.92 -10.33 -14.44
CA GLY A 20 2.28 -9.99 -13.16
C GLY A 20 3.22 -10.08 -11.95
N SER A 21 4.13 -11.06 -11.92
CA SER A 21 5.09 -11.24 -10.83
C SER A 21 6.15 -10.14 -10.81
N LEU A 22 6.60 -9.67 -11.98
CA LEU A 22 7.55 -8.56 -12.08
C LEU A 22 6.88 -7.21 -11.78
N ARG A 23 5.64 -7.00 -12.24
CA ARG A 23 4.83 -5.83 -11.88
C ARG A 23 4.66 -5.69 -10.36
N ARG A 24 4.37 -6.82 -9.70
CA ARG A 24 4.28 -6.89 -8.24
C ARG A 24 5.62 -6.59 -7.57
N ALA A 25 6.71 -7.21 -8.03
CA ALA A 25 8.05 -6.92 -7.50
C ALA A 25 8.41 -5.43 -7.62
N GLY A 26 7.96 -4.76 -8.69
CA GLY A 26 8.10 -3.32 -8.84
C GLY A 26 7.36 -2.53 -7.75
N LYS A 27 6.08 -2.88 -7.46
CA LYS A 27 5.31 -2.29 -6.35
C LYS A 27 6.03 -2.50 -5.02
N ASP A 28 6.42 -3.73 -4.72
CA ASP A 28 7.06 -4.09 -3.44
C ASP A 28 8.40 -3.37 -3.25
N LEU A 29 9.18 -3.22 -4.33
CA LEU A 29 10.42 -2.45 -4.34
C LEU A 29 10.17 -0.96 -4.07
N LEU A 30 9.19 -0.34 -4.73
CA LEU A 30 8.86 1.06 -4.50
C LEU A 30 8.36 1.30 -3.08
N VAL A 31 7.42 0.49 -2.59
CA VAL A 31 6.91 0.60 -1.22
C VAL A 31 8.03 0.46 -0.21
N THR A 32 8.92 -0.51 -0.40
CA THR A 32 10.08 -0.71 0.47
C THR A 32 11.04 0.48 0.43
N ALA A 33 11.40 0.96 -0.77
CA ALA A 33 12.37 2.04 -0.94
C ALA A 33 11.85 3.37 -0.37
N PHE A 34 10.56 3.64 -0.51
CA PHE A 34 9.92 4.86 -0.03
C PHE A 34 9.26 4.71 1.34
N SER A 35 9.40 3.56 2.01
CA SER A 35 8.76 3.24 3.28
C SER A 35 8.92 4.30 4.37
N PRO A 36 10.07 4.99 4.58
CA PRO A 36 10.14 6.02 5.62
C PRO A 36 9.17 7.18 5.34
N GLY A 37 9.02 7.58 4.07
CA GLY A 37 8.09 8.61 3.67
C GLY A 37 6.64 8.15 3.74
N ILE A 38 6.36 6.93 3.28
CA ILE A 38 5.02 6.33 3.31
C ILE A 38 4.53 6.18 4.75
N VAL A 39 5.37 5.69 5.66
CA VAL A 39 5.02 5.51 7.08
C VAL A 39 4.69 6.84 7.73
N LEU A 40 5.54 7.85 7.56
CA LEU A 40 5.30 9.16 8.19
C LEU A 40 4.09 9.88 7.61
N TYR A 41 3.92 9.84 6.28
CA TYR A 41 2.79 10.47 5.61
C TYR A 41 1.48 9.77 5.96
N GLY A 42 1.43 8.44 5.80
CA GLY A 42 0.25 7.63 6.11
C GLY A 42 -0.14 7.73 7.58
N ALA A 43 0.84 7.68 8.50
CA ALA A 43 0.56 7.85 9.92
C ALA A 43 0.04 9.24 10.25
N GLY A 44 0.50 10.27 9.54
CA GLY A 44 0.00 11.64 9.68
C GLY A 44 -1.45 11.76 9.22
N THR A 45 -1.78 11.24 8.03
CA THR A 45 -3.14 11.33 7.47
C THR A 45 -4.13 10.51 8.27
N ASP A 46 -3.81 9.24 8.52
CA ASP A 46 -4.72 8.29 9.15
C ASP A 46 -4.81 8.56 10.65
N GLY A 47 -3.71 8.96 11.28
CA GLY A 47 -3.69 9.39 12.68
C GLY A 47 -4.53 10.65 12.93
N ALA A 48 -4.56 11.58 11.97
CA ALA A 48 -5.43 12.77 12.06
C ALA A 48 -6.91 12.40 11.95
N VAL A 49 -7.25 11.46 11.06
CA VAL A 49 -8.61 10.92 10.92
C VAL A 49 -9.03 10.18 12.18
N ASP A 50 -8.20 9.30 12.71
CA ASP A 50 -8.48 8.54 13.93
C ASP A 50 -8.64 9.46 15.15
N ALA A 51 -7.78 10.47 15.30
CA ALA A 51 -7.91 11.45 16.38
C ALA A 51 -9.22 12.23 16.31
N LYS A 52 -9.67 12.58 15.10
CA LYS A 52 -10.97 13.20 14.87
C LYS A 52 -12.11 12.24 15.21
N ASN A 53 -11.98 10.96 14.85
CA ASN A 53 -12.98 9.95 15.18
C ASN A 53 -13.11 9.75 16.70
N VAL A 54 -12.00 9.82 17.45
CA VAL A 54 -12.03 9.80 18.92
C VAL A 54 -12.78 11.01 19.46
N GLN A 55 -12.48 12.21 18.98
CA GLN A 55 -13.18 13.43 19.37
C GLN A 55 -14.70 13.31 19.17
N VAL A 56 -15.11 12.90 17.97
CA VAL A 56 -16.53 12.74 17.61
C VAL A 56 -17.18 11.62 18.41
N GLY A 57 -16.46 10.51 18.65
CA GLY A 57 -16.99 9.34 19.36
C GLY A 57 -17.27 9.58 20.85
N ILE A 58 -16.61 10.57 21.47
CA ILE A 58 -16.84 10.93 22.86
C ILE A 58 -17.53 12.29 23.04
N ASP A 59 -18.03 12.88 21.95
CA ASP A 59 -18.68 14.20 21.90
C ASP A 59 -17.89 15.29 22.64
N ALA A 60 -16.58 15.37 22.37
CA ALA A 60 -15.69 16.31 23.04
C ALA A 60 -15.23 17.45 22.13
N GLY A 61 -14.69 18.49 22.76
CA GLY A 61 -14.08 19.63 22.07
C GLY A 61 -12.72 19.31 21.42
N ASP A 62 -12.23 20.24 20.60
CA ASP A 62 -11.04 20.08 19.76
C ASP A 62 -9.75 19.74 20.53
N ALA A 63 -9.67 20.08 21.82
CA ALA A 63 -8.55 19.72 22.68
C ALA A 63 -8.33 18.20 22.78
N VAL A 64 -9.41 17.40 22.68
CA VAL A 64 -9.32 15.94 22.69
C VAL A 64 -8.67 15.42 21.41
N GLN A 65 -8.97 16.02 20.25
CA GLN A 65 -8.33 15.64 19.00
C GLN A 65 -6.80 15.85 19.07
N VAL A 66 -6.37 17.02 19.57
CA VAL A 66 -4.95 17.35 19.73
C VAL A 66 -4.26 16.38 20.69
N PHE A 67 -4.93 16.00 21.78
CA PHE A 67 -4.41 15.04 22.73
C PHE A 67 -4.36 13.61 22.18
N ALA A 68 -5.35 13.19 21.40
CA ALA A 68 -5.44 11.85 20.82
C ALA A 68 -4.46 11.64 19.66
N PHE A 69 -4.16 12.70 18.90
CA PHE A 69 -3.29 12.65 17.72
C PHE A 69 -1.94 11.96 17.93
N PRO A 70 -1.09 12.29 18.93
CA PRO A 70 0.20 11.62 19.10
C PRO A 70 0.08 10.10 19.29
N PHE A 71 -0.99 9.63 19.96
CA PHE A 71 -1.23 8.20 20.15
C PHE A 71 -1.72 7.54 18.87
N ALA A 72 -2.66 8.17 18.17
CA ALA A 72 -3.16 7.69 16.88
C ALA A 72 -2.04 7.64 15.83
N PHE A 73 -1.22 8.69 15.76
CA PHE A 73 -0.03 8.75 14.91
C PHE A 73 0.94 7.61 15.24
N ALA A 74 1.31 7.42 16.51
CA ALA A 74 2.23 6.36 16.90
C ALA A 74 1.70 4.96 16.55
N TYR A 75 0.40 4.72 16.78
CA TYR A 75 -0.26 3.48 16.37
C TYR A 75 -0.16 3.25 14.86
N ARG A 76 -0.44 4.28 14.05
CA ARG A 76 -0.35 4.19 12.59
C ARG A 76 1.08 4.08 12.07
N VAL A 77 2.06 4.67 12.75
CA VAL A 77 3.49 4.45 12.42
C VAL A 77 3.81 2.97 12.51
N VAL A 78 3.40 2.29 13.59
CA VAL A 78 3.63 0.85 13.76
C VAL A 78 2.90 0.06 12.68
N ASP A 79 1.63 0.36 12.44
CA ASP A 79 0.79 -0.31 11.44
C ASP A 79 1.41 -0.21 10.03
N HIS A 80 1.73 1.00 9.57
CA HIS A 80 2.39 1.21 8.28
C HIS A 80 3.81 0.64 8.22
N THR A 81 4.53 0.56 9.35
CA THR A 81 5.86 -0.05 9.36
C THR A 81 5.78 -1.56 9.13
N LEU A 82 4.89 -2.26 9.86
CA LEU A 82 4.68 -3.70 9.70
C LEU A 82 4.23 -4.04 8.28
N SER A 83 3.30 -3.23 7.79
CA SER A 83 2.83 -3.24 6.42
C SER A 83 3.94 -3.10 5.37
N CYS A 84 4.79 -2.09 5.49
CA CYS A 84 5.93 -1.91 4.58
C CYS A 84 6.95 -3.06 4.71
N ALA A 85 7.12 -3.61 5.91
CA ALA A 85 8.00 -4.75 6.14
C ALA A 85 7.51 -6.00 5.39
N VAL A 86 6.20 -6.23 5.30
CA VAL A 86 5.63 -7.31 4.49
C VAL A 86 6.00 -7.14 3.02
N HIS A 87 5.91 -5.92 2.46
CA HIS A 87 6.38 -5.65 1.09
C HIS A 87 7.87 -5.91 0.91
N ALA A 88 8.70 -5.60 1.90
CA ALA A 88 10.14 -5.90 1.83
C ALA A 88 10.41 -7.42 1.80
N LEU A 89 9.65 -8.19 2.57
CA LEU A 89 9.71 -9.65 2.58
C LEU A 89 9.17 -10.24 1.27
N ASP A 90 8.06 -9.73 0.76
CA ASP A 90 7.46 -10.15 -0.52
C ASP A 90 8.41 -9.86 -1.70
N PHE A 91 9.10 -8.71 -1.70
CA PHE A 91 10.15 -8.43 -2.67
C PHE A 91 11.29 -9.45 -2.53
N ALA A 92 11.78 -9.73 -1.32
CA ALA A 92 12.82 -10.75 -1.16
C ALA A 92 12.37 -12.14 -1.63
N ALA A 93 11.08 -12.46 -1.50
CA ALA A 93 10.47 -13.71 -1.93
C ALA A 93 10.09 -13.74 -3.42
N PHE A 94 10.07 -12.60 -4.12
CA PHE A 94 9.60 -12.50 -5.51
C PHE A 94 10.27 -13.52 -6.46
N PRO A 95 11.57 -13.84 -6.37
CA PRO A 95 12.18 -14.81 -7.28
C PRO A 95 11.55 -16.19 -7.17
N PHE A 96 11.14 -16.62 -5.96
CA PHE A 96 10.47 -17.90 -5.76
C PHE A 96 9.06 -17.88 -6.38
N TYR A 97 8.32 -16.78 -6.24
CA TYR A 97 7.01 -16.62 -6.87
C TYR A 97 7.09 -16.56 -8.40
N ALA A 98 8.14 -15.93 -8.93
CA ALA A 98 8.39 -15.86 -10.36
C ALA A 98 8.73 -17.23 -10.95
N ILE A 99 9.56 -18.04 -10.26
CA ILE A 99 9.91 -19.41 -10.67
C ILE A 99 8.70 -20.35 -10.56
N ALA A 100 7.89 -20.17 -9.53
CA ALA A 100 6.69 -20.99 -9.30
C ALA A 100 5.51 -20.61 -10.21
N GLU A 101 5.68 -19.65 -11.14
CA GLU A 101 4.60 -19.08 -11.96
C GLU A 101 3.34 -18.75 -11.14
N LEU A 102 3.53 -18.33 -9.89
CA LEU A 102 2.44 -17.92 -9.02
C LEU A 102 1.91 -16.58 -9.53
N HIS A 103 1.01 -16.66 -10.51
CA HIS A 103 0.28 -15.53 -11.01
C HIS A 103 -0.63 -14.99 -9.90
N PRO A 104 -0.82 -13.66 -9.84
CA PRO A 104 -1.69 -13.02 -8.86
C PRO A 104 -3.17 -13.46 -8.96
N ASP A 105 -3.52 -14.27 -9.96
CA ASP A 105 -4.86 -14.83 -10.20
C ASP A 105 -5.05 -16.25 -9.65
N SER A 106 -4.00 -16.87 -9.10
CA SER A 106 -4.13 -18.14 -8.39
C SER A 106 -4.75 -17.86 -7.01
N ASN A 107 -5.69 -18.71 -6.57
CA ASN A 107 -6.40 -18.64 -5.27
C ASN A 107 -5.50 -18.58 -4.02
N ILE A 108 -4.18 -18.57 -4.19
CA ILE A 108 -3.16 -18.30 -3.19
C ILE A 108 -2.66 -16.90 -3.47
N GLN A 109 -3.34 -15.88 -2.93
CA GLN A 109 -2.82 -14.52 -2.98
C GLN A 109 -1.58 -14.46 -2.08
N PRO A 110 -0.36 -14.27 -2.61
CA PRO A 110 0.79 -13.98 -1.75
C PRO A 110 0.45 -12.72 -0.95
N LEU A 111 0.74 -12.69 0.35
CA LEU A 111 0.27 -11.77 1.40
C LEU A 111 0.03 -10.31 0.94
N GLN A 112 -1.06 -10.05 0.21
CA GLN A 112 -1.48 -8.70 -0.17
C GLN A 112 -2.28 -8.11 0.98
N ILE A 113 -1.58 -7.68 2.01
CA ILE A 113 -2.19 -6.96 3.15
C ILE A 113 -2.46 -5.50 2.76
N TYR A 114 -1.75 -4.95 1.76
CA TYR A 114 -2.06 -3.66 1.12
C TYR A 114 -2.93 -3.90 -0.10
N LYS A 115 -4.23 -3.96 0.14
CA LYS A 115 -5.28 -3.75 -0.86
C LYS A 115 -5.90 -2.37 -0.64
N ASN A 116 -6.39 -1.74 -1.70
CA ASN A 116 -7.02 -0.41 -1.69
C ASN A 116 -6.09 0.74 -1.26
N THR A 117 -4.78 0.58 -1.42
CA THR A 117 -3.84 1.66 -1.12
C THR A 117 -3.63 2.56 -2.32
N PHE A 118 -3.03 3.73 -2.12
CA PHE A 118 -2.75 4.67 -3.23
C PHE A 118 -2.01 4.02 -4.42
N PHE A 119 -1.17 3.02 -4.16
CA PHE A 119 -0.47 2.25 -5.18
C PHE A 119 -1.36 1.27 -5.96
N ASP A 120 -2.49 0.84 -5.37
CA ASP A 120 -3.50 0.01 -6.04
C ASP A 120 -4.43 0.88 -6.90
N GLN A 121 -4.78 2.07 -6.41
CA GLN A 121 -5.64 3.02 -7.12
C GLN A 121 -4.99 3.61 -8.40
N MET A 122 -3.66 3.67 -8.46
CA MET A 122 -2.95 4.07 -9.69
C MET A 122 -3.02 3.03 -10.82
N GLY A 123 -3.32 1.77 -10.51
CA GLY A 123 -3.53 0.71 -11.50
C GLY A 123 -5.00 0.40 -11.79
N GLU A 124 -5.91 0.85 -10.93
CA GLU A 124 -7.37 0.60 -11.04
C GLU A 124 -8.14 1.78 -11.68
N SER A 125 -7.49 2.57 -12.54
CA SER A 125 -8.17 3.67 -13.24
C SER A 125 -8.78 3.32 -14.60
N GLU A 126 -8.74 2.05 -15.05
CA GLU A 126 -9.32 1.65 -16.35
C GLU A 126 -10.13 0.33 -16.40
N GLU A 127 -10.54 -0.26 -15.27
CA GLU A 127 -11.37 -1.49 -15.35
C GLU A 127 -12.47 -1.58 -14.29
N LYS A 128 -13.29 -0.52 -14.19
CA LYS A 128 -14.66 -0.61 -13.65
C LYS A 128 -15.63 0.26 -14.47
N ALA A 129 -15.69 -0.01 -15.76
CA ALA A 129 -16.91 0.14 -16.54
C ALA A 129 -17.08 -1.19 -17.30
N ASP A 130 -18.29 -1.73 -17.31
CA ASP A 130 -18.71 -2.88 -18.12
C ASP A 130 -18.39 -4.30 -17.60
N ALA A 131 -18.80 -4.60 -16.36
CA ALA A 131 -19.13 -5.98 -15.99
C ALA A 131 -20.32 -6.10 -15.00
N ALA A 132 -21.12 -5.04 -14.84
CA ALA A 132 -22.25 -4.99 -13.90
C ALA A 132 -23.63 -4.78 -14.56
N THR A 133 -23.72 -4.84 -15.89
CA THR A 133 -24.99 -4.80 -16.62
C THR A 133 -24.96 -5.83 -17.74
N GLY A 134 -25.23 -7.07 -17.38
CA GLY A 134 -25.62 -8.09 -18.34
C GLY A 134 -26.98 -7.75 -18.93
N GLU A 135 -27.02 -6.94 -19.99
CA GLU A 135 -28.12 -6.87 -20.93
C GLU A 135 -27.56 -6.80 -22.35
N GLY A 136 -27.78 -7.87 -23.10
CA GLY A 136 -27.52 -7.88 -24.53
C GLY A 136 -28.58 -7.08 -25.27
N ARG A 137 -28.12 -6.10 -26.05
CA ARG A 137 -28.59 -5.78 -27.41
C ARG A 137 -27.72 -4.72 -28.05
#